data_AF-A0A931TG04-F1
#
_entry.id   AF-A0A931TG04-F1
#
_cell.length_a   1.000
_cell.length_b   1.000
_cell.length_c   1.000
_cell.angle_alpha   90.00
_cell.angle_beta   90.00
_cell.angle_gamma   90.00
#
_symmetry.space_group_name_H-M   'P 1'
#
loop_
_entity.id
_entity.type
_entity.pdbx_description
1 polymer ?
#
loop_
_entity_poly.entity_id
_entity_poly.type
_entity_poly.pdbx_seq_one_letter_code
_entity_poly.pdbx_strand_id
1 'polypeptide(L)'
;VALTRILLRERFGLEPELRPFPIGVRVEDVGADAVVIIGDRAIHPPDMPVAETWDLGEEWCRWAGLPFVFAVWAARRDAHLGGLEQALSASRDLGVASVGAIAEREAAGVGLSQAACVSYFRDNLHFQLGPREVAGLALFHGHAAKLGLAPEGWSLVPPAAAGSR
;
A
#
# COMPACT_ATOMS: atom_id res chain seq x y z
N VAL A 1 6.39 8.07 -1.93
CA VAL A 1 5.64 9.29 -2.33
C VAL A 1 5.15 9.31 -3.78
N ALA A 2 5.46 8.32 -4.63
CA ALA A 2 5.08 8.36 -6.05
C ALA A 2 3.55 8.44 -6.28
N LEU A 3 2.76 7.67 -5.54
CA LEU A 3 1.29 7.70 -5.64
C LEU A 3 0.71 9.10 -5.42
N THR A 4 1.10 9.79 -4.35
CA THR A 4 0.66 11.16 -4.06
C THR A 4 1.02 12.11 -5.18
N ARG A 5 2.25 12.02 -5.73
CA ARG A 5 2.68 12.85 -6.86
C ARG A 5 1.84 12.61 -8.11
N ILE A 6 1.51 11.35 -8.40
CA ILE A 6 0.64 10.99 -9.52
C ILE A 6 -0.76 11.58 -9.32
N LEU A 7 -1.39 11.37 -8.16
CA LEU A 7 -2.72 11.89 -7.87
C LEU A 7 -2.77 13.43 -7.98
N LEU A 8 -1.79 14.13 -7.39
CA LEU A 8 -1.71 15.59 -7.46
C LEU A 8 -1.50 16.10 -8.88
N ARG A 9 -0.62 15.44 -9.65
CA ARG A 9 -0.39 15.80 -11.05
C ARG A 9 -1.62 15.58 -11.91
N GLU A 10 -2.17 14.37 -11.88
CA GLU A 10 -3.19 13.94 -12.84
C GLU A 10 -4.56 14.57 -12.56
N ARG A 11 -4.87 14.83 -11.29
CA ARG A 11 -6.18 15.40 -10.90
C ARG A 11 -6.17 16.92 -10.80
N PHE A 12 -5.03 17.52 -10.47
CA PHE A 12 -4.95 18.95 -10.15
C PHE A 12 -3.85 19.70 -10.92
N GLY A 13 -3.03 19.02 -11.72
CA GLY A 13 -1.89 19.64 -12.40
C GLY A 13 -0.79 20.12 -11.46
N LEU A 14 -0.76 19.63 -10.21
CA LEU A 14 0.14 20.14 -9.18
C LEU A 14 1.47 19.38 -9.12
N GLU A 15 2.54 20.12 -8.81
CA GLU A 15 3.90 19.63 -8.59
C GLU A 15 4.45 20.20 -7.28
N PRO A 16 4.22 19.55 -6.13
CA PRO A 16 4.68 20.08 -4.86
C PRO A 16 6.20 19.96 -4.71
N GLU A 17 6.81 20.93 -4.01
CA GLU A 17 8.16 20.78 -3.45
C GLU A 17 8.15 19.64 -2.43
N LEU A 18 9.10 18.71 -2.53
CA LEU A 18 9.21 17.58 -1.62
C LEU A 18 10.33 17.83 -0.62
N ARG A 19 9.99 17.72 0.66
CA ARG A 19 10.95 17.76 1.76
C ARG A 19 10.97 16.41 2.48
N PRO A 20 12.15 15.89 2.87
CA PRO A 20 12.22 14.70 3.70
C PRO A 20 11.46 14.92 5.01
N PHE A 21 10.70 13.91 5.43
CA PHE A 21 10.04 13.88 6.74
C PHE A 21 10.70 12.81 7.61
N PRO A 22 11.62 13.18 8.53
CA PRO A 22 12.36 12.21 9.32
C PRO A 22 11.47 11.39 10.26
N ILE A 23 11.90 10.16 10.54
CA ILE A 23 11.26 9.32 11.56
C ILE A 23 11.47 9.98 12.93
N GLY A 24 10.41 10.02 13.74
CA GLY A 24 10.42 10.60 15.08
C GLY A 24 10.08 12.09 15.14
N VAL A 25 9.97 12.78 14.00
CA VAL A 25 9.47 14.16 13.95
C VAL A 25 7.94 14.13 13.90
N ARG A 26 7.30 14.96 14.71
CA ARG A 26 5.83 15.09 14.73
C ARG A 26 5.37 15.91 13.54
N VAL A 27 4.13 15.70 13.09
CA VAL A 27 3.58 16.41 11.92
C VAL A 27 3.54 17.92 12.17
N GLU A 28 3.18 18.30 13.40
CA GLU A 28 3.11 19.68 13.87
C GLU A 28 4.45 20.45 13.77
N ASP A 29 5.58 19.73 13.79
CA ASP A 29 6.91 20.32 13.74
C ASP A 29 7.43 20.49 12.30
N VAL A 30 6.63 20.08 11.29
CA VAL A 30 7.01 20.15 9.88
C VAL A 30 6.51 21.46 9.26
N GLY A 31 7.43 22.29 8.77
CA GLY A 31 7.11 23.45 7.93
C GLY A 31 6.74 23.08 6.50
N ALA A 32 5.63 22.35 6.33
CA ALA A 32 5.09 21.94 5.03
C ALA A 32 3.56 22.08 5.00
N ASP A 33 3.00 22.35 3.82
CA ASP A 33 1.55 22.52 3.64
C ASP A 33 0.77 21.20 3.75
N ALA A 34 1.44 20.07 3.49
CA ALA A 34 0.88 18.73 3.59
C ALA A 34 1.97 17.71 3.94
N VAL A 35 1.57 16.60 4.56
CA VAL A 35 2.45 15.49 4.93
C VAL A 35 1.95 14.17 4.38
N VAL A 36 2.87 13.27 4.02
CA VAL A 36 2.55 11.89 3.65
C VAL A 36 3.08 10.98 4.74
N ILE A 37 2.20 10.14 5.30
CA ILE A 37 2.51 9.23 6.41
C ILE A 37 2.12 7.81 5.96
N ILE A 38 2.89 6.82 6.38
CA ILE A 38 2.65 5.39 6.08
C ILE A 38 2.89 4.53 7.31
N GLY A 39 2.38 3.29 7.27
CA GLY A 39 2.54 2.33 8.36
C GLY A 39 1.75 2.72 9.60
N ASP A 40 2.20 2.27 10.76
CA ASP A 40 1.46 2.44 12.03
C ASP A 40 1.22 3.91 12.40
N ARG A 41 2.10 4.82 11.94
CA ARG A 41 1.93 6.27 12.13
C ARG A 41 0.71 6.85 11.42
N ALA A 42 0.21 6.17 10.39
CA ALA A 42 -0.95 6.59 9.61
C ALA A 42 -2.26 5.94 10.09
N ILE A 43 -2.20 5.01 11.05
CA ILE A 43 -3.38 4.34 11.60
C ILE A 43 -4.25 5.34 12.36
N HIS A 44 -3.61 6.26 13.08
CA HIS A 44 -4.30 7.27 13.86
C HIS A 44 -4.40 8.57 13.07
N PRO A 45 -5.55 9.26 13.15
CA PRO A 45 -5.64 10.61 12.65
C PRO A 45 -4.63 11.51 13.41
N PRO A 46 -4.13 12.58 12.76
CA PRO A 46 -3.24 13.52 13.43
C PRO A 46 -3.98 14.21 14.60
N ASP A 47 -3.28 14.43 15.71
CA ASP A 47 -3.79 15.12 16.91
C ASP A 47 -3.84 16.66 16.73
N MET A 48 -4.01 17.13 15.49
CA MET A 48 -4.09 18.54 15.14
C MET A 48 -5.18 18.77 14.07
N PRO A 49 -5.76 19.97 13.99
CA PRO A 49 -6.65 20.32 12.90
C PRO A 49 -5.89 20.23 11.56
N VAL A 50 -6.43 19.42 10.65
CA VAL A 50 -5.99 19.35 9.26
C VAL A 50 -7.14 19.75 8.35
N ALA A 51 -6.83 20.46 7.28
CA ALA A 51 -7.86 20.90 6.34
C ALA A 51 -8.51 19.71 5.63
N GLU A 52 -7.71 18.70 5.28
CA GLU A 52 -8.13 17.50 4.57
C GLU A 52 -7.26 16.29 4.99
N THR A 53 -7.84 15.09 4.95
CA THR A 53 -7.12 13.82 5.15
C THR A 53 -7.45 12.88 4.01
N TRP A 54 -6.42 12.37 3.33
CA TRP A 54 -6.59 11.43 2.22
C TRP A 54 -6.09 10.04 2.61
N ASP A 55 -6.96 9.04 2.46
CA ASP A 55 -6.51 7.69 2.22
C ASP A 55 -6.07 7.58 0.75
N LEU A 56 -4.77 7.41 0.52
CA LEU A 56 -4.23 7.39 -0.85
C LEU A 56 -4.69 6.18 -1.65
N GLY A 57 -4.97 5.05 -0.99
CA GLY A 57 -5.52 3.86 -1.64
C GLY A 57 -6.96 4.10 -2.08
N GLU A 58 -7.77 4.74 -1.23
CA GLU A 58 -9.12 5.15 -1.59
C GLU A 58 -9.14 6.18 -2.73
N GLU A 59 -8.33 7.23 -2.63
CA GLU A 59 -8.25 8.27 -3.67
C GLU A 59 -7.80 7.69 -5.02
N TRP A 60 -6.90 6.70 -5.00
CA TRP A 60 -6.55 5.93 -6.18
C TRP A 60 -7.75 5.14 -6.71
N CYS A 61 -8.42 4.36 -5.86
CA CYS A 61 -9.57 3.56 -6.27
C CYS A 61 -10.68 4.42 -6.89
N ARG A 62 -10.97 5.59 -6.30
CA ARG A 62 -11.96 6.55 -6.78
C ARG A 62 -11.59 7.12 -8.16
N TRP A 63 -10.32 7.48 -8.35
CA TRP A 63 -9.86 8.11 -9.60
C TRP A 63 -9.59 7.09 -10.72
N ALA A 64 -8.92 5.99 -10.42
CA ALA A 64 -8.46 4.99 -11.38
C ALA A 64 -9.46 3.84 -11.61
N GLY A 65 -10.43 3.65 -10.72
CA GLY A 65 -11.39 2.52 -10.78
C GLY A 65 -10.76 1.14 -10.54
N LEU A 66 -9.51 1.10 -10.08
CA LEU A 66 -8.71 -0.11 -9.87
C LEU A 66 -8.11 -0.12 -8.46
N PRO A 67 -7.89 -1.30 -7.87
CA PRO A 67 -7.19 -1.40 -6.58
C PRO A 67 -5.76 -0.90 -6.69
N PHE A 68 -5.21 -0.40 -5.57
CA PHE A 68 -3.81 -0.02 -5.47
C PHE A 68 -2.96 -1.14 -4.83
N VAL A 69 -1.80 -1.43 -5.39
CA VAL A 69 -0.85 -2.43 -4.84
C VAL A 69 0.30 -1.71 -4.16
N PHE A 70 0.30 -1.69 -2.82
CA PHE A 70 1.36 -1.06 -2.04
C PHE A 70 2.66 -1.85 -2.01
N ALA A 71 2.57 -3.18 -1.97
CA ALA A 71 3.74 -4.06 -1.86
C ALA A 71 3.48 -5.42 -2.51
N VAL A 72 4.56 -6.04 -2.95
CA VAL A 72 4.58 -7.43 -3.44
C VAL A 72 5.78 -8.15 -2.85
N TRP A 73 5.68 -9.46 -2.70
CA TRP A 73 6.88 -10.29 -2.58
C TRP A 73 7.46 -10.51 -3.97
N ALA A 74 8.73 -10.19 -4.14
CA ALA A 74 9.45 -10.34 -5.39
C ALA A 74 10.77 -11.07 -5.17
N ALA A 75 11.15 -11.89 -6.14
CA ALA A 75 12.44 -12.55 -6.19
C ALA A 75 13.13 -12.26 -7.53
N ARG A 76 14.46 -12.41 -7.57
CA ARG A 76 15.19 -12.33 -8.84
C ARG A 76 14.75 -13.46 -9.76
N ARG A 77 14.79 -13.22 -11.07
CA ARG A 77 14.36 -14.21 -12.08
C ARG A 77 15.15 -15.52 -12.05
N ASP A 78 16.40 -15.47 -11.60
CA ASP A 78 17.30 -16.61 -11.48
C ASP A 78 17.26 -17.29 -10.09
N ALA A 79 16.44 -16.78 -9.17
CA ALA A 79 16.36 -17.31 -7.82
C ALA A 79 15.68 -18.68 -7.79
N HIS A 80 16.28 -19.63 -7.08
CA HIS A 80 15.70 -20.95 -6.87
C HIS A 80 14.79 -20.88 -5.64
N LEU A 81 13.49 -20.84 -5.86
CA LEU A 81 12.51 -20.58 -4.79
C LEU A 81 12.14 -21.83 -3.99
N GLY A 82 12.37 -23.02 -4.54
CA GLY A 82 11.95 -24.27 -3.90
C GLY A 82 10.46 -24.23 -3.52
N GLY A 83 10.12 -24.51 -2.26
CA GLY A 83 8.76 -24.44 -1.73
C GLY A 83 8.37 -23.09 -1.11
N LEU A 84 9.16 -22.02 -1.30
CA LEU A 84 8.97 -20.75 -0.60
C LEU A 84 7.65 -20.07 -0.97
N GLU A 85 7.24 -20.13 -2.25
CA GLU A 85 5.97 -19.56 -2.70
C GLU A 85 4.78 -20.22 -1.99
N GLN A 86 4.79 -21.54 -1.89
CA GLN A 86 3.74 -22.30 -1.22
C GLN A 86 3.75 -22.03 0.28
N ALA A 87 4.93 -21.94 0.91
CA ALA A 87 5.05 -21.63 2.33
C ALA A 87 4.52 -20.22 2.66
N LEU A 88 4.88 -19.22 1.85
CA LEU A 88 4.40 -17.85 2.01
C LEU A 88 2.88 -17.75 1.77
N SER A 89 2.36 -18.44 0.76
CA SER A 89 0.92 -18.48 0.48
C SER A 89 0.14 -19.13 1.63
N ALA A 90 0.61 -20.29 2.12
CA ALA A 90 0.00 -20.96 3.26
C ALA A 90 0.05 -20.11 4.54
N SER A 91 1.16 -19.41 4.77
CA SER A 91 1.30 -18.50 5.91
C SER A 91 0.33 -17.32 5.82
N ARG A 92 0.18 -16.70 4.64
CA ARG A 92 -0.83 -15.67 4.40
C ARG A 92 -2.24 -16.20 4.69
N ASP A 93 -2.60 -17.36 4.10
CA ASP A 93 -3.95 -17.91 4.23
C ASP A 93 -4.29 -18.25 5.68
N LEU A 94 -3.33 -18.81 6.42
CA LEU A 94 -3.47 -19.01 7.87
C LEU A 94 -3.64 -17.69 8.62
N GLY A 95 -2.86 -16.67 8.28
CA GLY A 95 -2.98 -15.33 8.86
C GLY A 95 -4.37 -14.72 8.65
N VAL A 96 -4.88 -14.78 7.42
CA VAL A 96 -6.24 -14.31 7.07
C VAL A 96 -7.31 -15.07 7.84
N ALA A 97 -7.19 -16.40 7.97
CA ALA A 97 -8.11 -17.20 8.77
C ALA A 97 -8.02 -16.90 10.27
N SER A 98 -6.90 -16.34 10.74
CA SER A 98 -6.59 -16.11 12.16
C SER A 98 -6.66 -14.63 12.57
N VAL A 99 -7.26 -13.76 11.75
CA VAL A 99 -7.29 -12.29 11.99
C VAL A 99 -7.80 -11.94 13.40
N GLY A 100 -8.81 -12.67 13.92
CA GLY A 100 -9.33 -12.42 15.27
C GLY A 100 -8.27 -12.60 16.37
N ALA A 101 -7.49 -13.69 16.29
CA ALA A 101 -6.42 -13.99 17.24
C ALA A 101 -5.21 -13.06 17.08
N ILE A 102 -4.90 -12.67 15.84
CA ILE A 102 -3.85 -11.68 15.56
C ILE A 102 -4.25 -10.33 16.16
N ALA A 103 -5.49 -9.89 15.94
CA ALA A 103 -5.99 -8.63 16.48
C ALA A 103 -6.01 -8.63 18.01
N GLU A 104 -6.39 -9.74 18.65
CA GLU A 104 -6.34 -9.87 20.11
C GLU A 104 -4.93 -9.65 20.66
N ARG A 105 -3.92 -10.20 19.97
CA ARG A 105 -2.53 -10.10 20.39
C ARG A 105 -1.89 -8.74 20.09
N GLU A 106 -2.19 -8.16 18.93
CA GLU A 106 -1.42 -7.03 18.39
C GLU A 106 -2.09 -5.66 18.54
N ALA A 107 -3.43 -5.60 18.68
CA ALA A 107 -4.16 -4.33 18.62
C ALA A 107 -3.68 -3.30 19.64
N ALA A 108 -3.39 -3.73 20.87
CA ALA A 108 -2.89 -2.85 21.91
C ALA A 108 -1.51 -2.24 21.58
N GLY A 109 -0.64 -2.99 20.89
CA GLY A 109 0.70 -2.53 20.52
C GLY A 109 0.69 -1.39 19.50
N VAL A 110 -0.39 -1.29 18.72
CA VAL A 110 -0.61 -0.22 17.72
C VAL A 110 -1.69 0.78 18.16
N GLY A 111 -2.16 0.72 19.40
CA GLY A 111 -3.15 1.65 19.94
C GLY A 111 -4.56 1.51 19.38
N LEU A 112 -4.91 0.36 18.79
CA LEU A 112 -6.24 0.09 18.25
C LEU A 112 -7.09 -0.74 19.23
N SER A 113 -8.42 -0.63 19.09
CA SER A 113 -9.30 -1.65 19.64
C SER A 113 -9.17 -2.94 18.82
N GLN A 114 -9.43 -4.10 19.43
CA GLN A 114 -9.42 -5.38 18.70
C GLN A 114 -10.38 -5.33 17.49
N ALA A 115 -11.57 -4.75 17.66
CA ALA A 115 -12.55 -4.63 16.58
C ALA A 115 -12.05 -3.78 15.41
N ALA A 116 -11.40 -2.64 15.69
CA ALA A 116 -10.80 -1.79 14.67
C ALA A 116 -9.65 -2.51 13.95
N CYS A 117 -8.81 -3.24 14.70
CA CYS A 117 -7.71 -4.02 14.14
C CYS A 117 -8.21 -5.17 13.24
N VAL A 118 -9.28 -5.87 13.63
CA VAL A 118 -9.95 -6.88 12.78
C VAL A 118 -10.46 -6.25 11.49
N SER A 119 -11.17 -5.12 11.59
CA SER A 119 -11.70 -4.43 10.41
C SER A 119 -10.58 -3.97 9.48
N TYR A 120 -9.50 -3.41 10.02
CA TYR A 120 -8.33 -3.04 9.22
C TYR A 120 -7.75 -4.22 8.44
N PHE A 121 -7.52 -5.36 9.09
CA PHE A 121 -6.96 -6.54 8.41
C PHE A 121 -7.91 -7.19 7.40
N ARG A 122 -9.23 -7.14 7.64
CA ARG A 122 -10.23 -7.82 6.82
C ARG A 122 -10.73 -6.96 5.67
N ASP A 123 -11.02 -5.69 5.96
CA ASP A 123 -11.80 -4.81 5.09
C ASP A 123 -10.89 -3.85 4.31
N ASN A 124 -9.76 -3.44 4.90
CA ASN A 124 -8.86 -2.45 4.29
C ASN A 124 -7.66 -3.07 3.58
N LEU A 125 -7.27 -4.30 3.94
CA LEU A 125 -6.14 -5.00 3.34
C LEU A 125 -6.58 -6.15 2.44
N HIS A 126 -5.96 -6.23 1.26
CA HIS A 126 -6.14 -7.32 0.32
C HIS A 126 -4.79 -7.97 0.00
N PHE A 127 -4.68 -9.27 0.26
CA PHE A 127 -3.40 -10.01 0.21
C PHE A 127 -3.24 -10.91 -1.02
N GLN A 128 -4.14 -10.80 -2.00
CA GLN A 128 -4.08 -11.55 -3.24
C GLN A 128 -3.74 -10.62 -4.40
N LEU A 129 -2.90 -11.10 -5.31
CA LEU A 129 -2.52 -10.37 -6.52
C LEU A 129 -3.27 -10.98 -7.71
N GLY A 130 -4.52 -10.54 -7.89
CA GLY A 130 -5.39 -10.99 -8.97
C GLY A 130 -5.30 -10.09 -10.22
N PRO A 131 -6.13 -10.35 -11.25
CA PRO A 131 -6.10 -9.60 -12.50
C PRO A 131 -6.34 -8.10 -12.34
N ARG A 132 -7.18 -7.69 -11.38
CA ARG A 132 -7.49 -6.28 -11.11
C ARG A 132 -6.31 -5.57 -10.45
N GLU A 133 -5.63 -6.24 -9.53
CA GLU A 133 -4.44 -5.74 -8.84
C GLU A 133 -3.27 -5.63 -9.81
N VAL A 134 -3.10 -6.60 -10.71
CA VAL A 134 -2.13 -6.54 -11.81
C VAL A 134 -2.42 -5.35 -12.74
N ALA A 135 -3.68 -5.14 -13.11
CA ALA A 135 -4.07 -3.99 -13.93
C ALA A 135 -3.80 -2.65 -13.20
N GLY A 136 -4.12 -2.57 -11.90
CA GLY A 136 -3.85 -1.38 -11.08
C GLY A 136 -2.35 -1.09 -10.98
N LEU A 137 -1.53 -2.12 -10.75
CA LEU A 137 -0.07 -2.01 -10.70
C LEU A 137 0.51 -1.55 -12.05
N ALA A 138 0.02 -2.09 -13.17
CA ALA A 138 0.45 -1.67 -14.51
C ALA A 138 0.08 -0.21 -14.81
N LEU A 139 -1.13 0.22 -14.43
CA LEU A 139 -1.57 1.60 -14.58
C LEU A 139 -0.70 2.55 -13.75
N PHE A 140 -0.46 2.22 -12.47
CA PHE A 140 0.44 2.99 -11.60
C PHE A 140 1.84 3.10 -12.20
N HIS A 141 2.40 1.99 -12.69
CA HIS A 141 3.71 2.00 -13.35
C HIS A 141 3.73 2.95 -14.56
N GLY A 142 2.69 2.93 -15.40
CA GLY A 142 2.58 3.82 -16.56
C GLY A 142 2.63 5.31 -16.17
N HIS A 143 1.90 5.71 -15.13
CA HIS A 143 1.96 7.09 -14.62
C HIS A 143 3.31 7.40 -13.97
N ALA A 144 3.86 6.47 -13.18
CA ALA A 144 5.16 6.64 -12.55
C ALA A 144 6.28 6.85 -13.59
N ALA A 145 6.29 6.05 -14.66
CA ALA A 145 7.28 6.17 -15.74
C ALA A 145 7.16 7.52 -16.49
N LYS A 146 5.94 7.96 -16.81
CA LYS A 146 5.70 9.29 -17.43
C LYS A 146 6.26 10.45 -16.61
N LEU A 147 6.27 10.31 -15.28
CA LEU A 147 6.81 11.29 -14.35
C LEU A 147 8.29 11.08 -14.00
N GLY A 148 8.97 10.12 -14.64
CA GLY A 148 10.36 9.77 -14.37
C GLY A 148 10.59 9.15 -12.98
N LEU A 149 9.54 8.56 -12.38
CA LEU A 149 9.58 7.95 -11.04
C LEU A 149 9.88 6.45 -11.07
N ALA A 150 9.76 5.84 -12.25
CA ALA A 150 10.04 4.44 -12.49
C ALA A 150 10.70 4.29 -13.87
N PRO A 151 11.50 3.24 -14.09
CA PRO A 151 12.07 2.97 -15.41
C PRO A 151 10.97 2.65 -16.44
N GLU A 152 11.20 2.99 -17.69
CA GLU A 152 10.31 2.57 -18.78
C GLU A 152 10.46 1.07 -19.09
N GLY A 153 9.47 0.50 -19.77
CA GLY A 153 9.55 -0.86 -20.31
C GLY A 153 9.48 -2.00 -19.28
N TRP A 154 9.07 -1.72 -18.03
CA TRP A 154 8.81 -2.77 -17.05
C TRP A 154 7.60 -3.62 -17.46
N SER A 155 7.74 -4.94 -17.32
CA SER A 155 6.66 -5.89 -17.46
C SER A 155 6.55 -6.75 -16.20
N LEU A 156 5.35 -6.86 -15.63
CA LEU A 156 5.09 -7.88 -14.63
C LEU A 156 5.13 -9.26 -15.30
N VAL A 157 5.91 -10.18 -14.74
CA VAL A 157 5.73 -11.61 -15.02
C VAL A 157 4.69 -12.09 -14.02
N PRO A 158 3.43 -12.34 -14.42
CA PRO A 158 2.45 -12.88 -13.49
C PRO A 158 2.96 -14.24 -12.98
N PRO A 159 2.67 -14.60 -11.71
CA PRO A 159 2.92 -15.96 -11.25
C PRO A 159 2.24 -16.94 -12.21
N ALA A 160 2.89 -18.07 -12.49
CA ALA A 160 2.30 -19.10 -13.32
C ALA A 160 0.90 -19.41 -12.78
N ALA A 161 -0.13 -19.33 -13.64
CA ALA A 161 -1.50 -19.61 -13.22
C ALA A 161 -1.49 -20.93 -12.46
N ALA A 162 -1.91 -20.90 -11.19
CA ALA A 162 -2.02 -22.09 -10.37
C ALA A 162 -2.97 -23.04 -11.12
N GLY A 163 -2.39 -24.06 -11.76
CA GLY A 163 -3.14 -25.01 -12.54
C GLY A 163 -4.22 -25.62 -11.66
N SER A 164 -5.47 -25.49 -12.09
CA SER A 164 -6.60 -26.24 -11.56
C SER A 164 -6.22 -27.72 -11.51
N ARG A 165 -6.06 -28.27 -10.31
CA ARG A 165 -6.15 -29.70 -10.09
C ARG A 165 -7.60 -30.08 -9.88
#